data_AF-A0A923R200-F1
#
_entry.id   AF-A0A923R200-F1
#
_cell.length_a   1.000
_cell.length_b   1.000
_cell.length_c   1.000
_cell.angle_alpha   90.00
_cell.angle_beta   90.00
_cell.angle_gamma   90.00
#
_symmetry.space_group_name_H-M   'P 1'
#
loop_
_entity.id
_entity.type
_entity.pdbx_description
1 polymer ?
#
loop_
_entity_poly.entity_id
_entity_poly.type
_entity_poly.pdbx_seq_one_letter_code
_entity_poly.pdbx_strand_id
1 'polypeptide(L)'
;MAAAKGEKTATLELLKFLLQVEDQRTHAVVGYDSMFVYVRDGLGYSSAQASERVAAMRLLRKVLEVADGLKDGSQTFTSVAKLASHVRRESLDREAATTLVMETANKTTEALEKYLLGMALVEPPKVDRAKIISAELT
;
A
#
# COMPACT_ATOMS: atom_id res chain seq x y z
N MET A 1 -27.59 1.43 -0.91
CA MET A 1 -26.52 0.60 -1.52
C MET A 1 -25.63 1.38 -2.50
N ALA A 2 -26.14 2.32 -3.29
CA ALA A 2 -25.32 3.10 -4.24
C ALA A 2 -24.16 3.89 -3.58
N ALA A 3 -24.41 4.53 -2.44
CA ALA A 3 -23.38 5.30 -1.72
C ALA A 3 -22.16 4.46 -1.31
N ALA A 4 -22.38 3.28 -0.72
CA ALA A 4 -21.30 2.37 -0.32
C ALA A 4 -20.48 1.83 -1.51
N LYS A 5 -21.12 1.65 -2.68
CA LYS A 5 -20.40 1.30 -3.91
C LYS A 5 -19.55 2.47 -4.41
N GLY A 6 -20.08 3.69 -4.32
CA GLY A 6 -19.35 4.92 -4.66
C GLY A 6 -18.07 5.09 -3.84
N GLU A 7 -18.12 4.79 -2.54
CA GLU A 7 -16.96 4.85 -1.64
C GLU A 7 -15.81 3.91 -2.07
N LYS A 8 -16.15 2.67 -2.47
CA LYS A 8 -15.16 1.71 -2.98
C LYS A 8 -14.51 2.18 -4.28
N THR A 9 -15.32 2.68 -5.22
CA THR A 9 -14.83 3.25 -6.48
C THR A 9 -13.90 4.43 -6.24
N ALA A 10 -14.30 5.38 -5.38
CA ALA A 10 -13.49 6.55 -5.04
C ALA A 10 -12.15 6.16 -4.41
N THR A 11 -12.12 5.09 -3.60
CA THR A 11 -10.88 4.57 -3.02
C THR A 11 -9.94 4.04 -4.10
N LEU A 12 -10.46 3.25 -5.06
CA LEU A 12 -9.65 2.73 -6.16
C LEU A 12 -9.12 3.87 -7.06
N GLU A 13 -9.96 4.86 -7.36
CA GLU A 13 -9.57 6.05 -8.12
C GLU A 13 -8.47 6.85 -7.41
N LEU A 14 -8.59 7.04 -6.10
CA LEU A 14 -7.55 7.67 -5.29
C LEU A 14 -6.23 6.91 -5.41
N LEU A 15 -6.22 5.58 -5.23
CA LEU A 15 -4.98 4.80 -5.31
C LEU A 15 -4.33 4.87 -6.71
N LYS A 16 -5.13 4.87 -7.78
CA LYS A 16 -4.63 5.05 -9.15
C LYS A 16 -4.05 6.45 -9.38
N PHE A 17 -4.71 7.48 -8.87
CA PHE A 17 -4.19 8.84 -8.91
C PHE A 17 -2.85 8.96 -8.18
N LEU A 18 -2.77 8.43 -6.97
CA LEU A 18 -1.52 8.43 -6.19
C LEU A 18 -0.40 7.68 -6.93
N LEU A 19 -0.72 6.56 -7.58
CA LEU A 19 0.23 5.80 -8.38
C LEU A 19 0.79 6.65 -9.53
N GLN A 20 -0.07 7.34 -10.27
CA GLN A 20 0.35 8.27 -11.31
C GLN A 20 1.26 9.38 -10.77
N VAL A 21 0.93 9.96 -9.61
CA VAL A 21 1.76 10.97 -8.93
C VAL A 21 3.12 10.40 -8.51
N GLU A 22 3.19 9.15 -8.05
CA GLU A 22 4.46 8.51 -7.69
C GLU A 22 5.31 8.23 -8.94
N ASP A 23 4.72 7.65 -10.00
CA ASP A 23 5.41 7.27 -11.22
C ASP A 23 5.95 8.50 -11.99
N GLN A 24 5.20 9.60 -11.99
CA GLN A 24 5.63 10.88 -12.58
C GLN A 24 6.50 11.72 -11.64
N ARG A 25 6.70 11.27 -10.39
CA ARG A 25 7.34 12.05 -9.32
C ARG A 25 6.74 13.45 -9.15
N THR A 26 5.45 13.61 -9.47
CA THR A 26 4.75 14.90 -9.41
C THR A 26 4.77 15.49 -8.01
N HIS A 27 4.78 14.65 -6.97
CA HIS A 27 4.97 15.08 -5.59
C HIS A 27 6.26 15.90 -5.38
N ALA A 28 7.36 15.50 -6.02
CA ALA A 28 8.63 16.22 -5.94
C ALA A 28 8.59 17.53 -6.75
N VAL A 29 7.96 17.51 -7.93
CA VAL A 29 7.78 18.72 -8.77
C VAL A 29 7.01 19.81 -8.03
N VAL A 30 6.02 19.43 -7.23
CA VAL A 30 5.21 20.37 -6.44
C VAL A 30 5.78 20.62 -5.03
N GLY A 31 7.02 20.21 -4.77
CA GLY A 31 7.79 20.63 -3.59
C GLY A 31 7.73 19.70 -2.37
N TYR A 32 7.27 18.45 -2.50
CA TYR A 32 7.26 17.49 -1.40
C TYR A 32 8.38 16.46 -1.50
N ASP A 33 9.11 16.27 -0.41
CA ASP A 33 10.28 15.39 -0.32
C ASP A 33 9.97 13.90 -0.52
N SER A 34 8.72 13.49 -0.34
CA SER A 34 8.31 12.11 -0.58
C SER A 34 6.81 11.99 -0.81
N MET A 35 6.42 10.86 -1.39
CA MET A 35 5.00 10.51 -1.56
C MET A 35 4.24 10.49 -0.22
N PHE A 36 4.88 10.08 0.87
CA PHE A 36 4.27 10.11 2.20
C PHE A 36 3.95 11.54 2.66
N VAL A 37 4.92 12.46 2.52
CA VAL A 37 4.74 13.87 2.89
C VAL A 37 3.69 14.52 2.00
N TYR A 38 3.68 14.23 0.69
CA TYR A 38 2.63 14.71 -0.22
C TYR A 38 1.22 14.26 0.21
N VAL A 39 1.04 12.98 0.54
CA VAL A 39 -0.27 12.48 0.98
C VAL A 39 -0.67 13.06 2.35
N ARG A 40 0.27 13.21 3.27
CA ARG A 40 0.00 13.76 4.61
C ARG A 40 -0.30 15.26 4.56
N ASP A 41 0.62 16.05 4.02
CA ASP A 41 0.58 17.52 4.10
C ASP A 41 -0.13 18.13 2.89
N GLY A 42 0.04 17.56 1.70
CA GLY A 42 -0.58 18.06 0.46
C GLY A 42 -2.04 17.64 0.31
N LEU A 43 -2.42 16.45 0.75
CA LEU A 43 -3.80 15.96 0.69
C LEU A 43 -4.52 15.99 2.05
N GLY A 44 -3.83 16.38 3.13
CA GLY A 44 -4.42 16.57 4.46
C GLY A 44 -4.75 15.28 5.23
N TYR A 45 -4.17 14.15 4.85
CA TYR A 45 -4.36 12.90 5.59
C TYR A 45 -3.52 12.86 6.87
N SER A 46 -4.00 12.13 7.88
CA SER A 46 -3.17 11.83 9.05
C SER A 46 -1.96 10.97 8.65
N SER A 47 -0.90 10.97 9.47
CA SER A 47 0.29 10.15 9.22
C SER A 47 -0.04 8.66 9.04
N ALA A 48 -0.97 8.11 9.83
CA ALA A 48 -1.41 6.73 9.71
C ALA A 48 -2.11 6.48 8.36
N GLN A 49 -3.07 7.35 8.02
CA GLN A 49 -3.82 7.31 6.77
C GLN A 49 -2.89 7.44 5.54
N ALA A 50 -1.90 8.31 5.60
CA ALA A 50 -0.92 8.51 4.54
C ALA A 50 -0.06 7.27 4.33
N SER A 51 0.43 6.66 5.42
CA SER A 51 1.21 5.41 5.37
C SER A 51 0.42 4.27 4.72
N GLU A 52 -0.84 4.08 5.12
CA GLU A 52 -1.72 3.05 4.56
C GLU A 52 -1.95 3.24 3.06
N ARG A 53 -2.24 4.48 2.62
CA ARG A 53 -2.48 4.81 1.21
C ARG A 53 -1.24 4.57 0.36
N VAL A 54 -0.08 5.03 0.81
CA VAL A 54 1.19 4.80 0.09
C VAL A 54 1.51 3.30 0.01
N ALA A 55 1.28 2.55 1.09
CA ALA A 55 1.49 1.10 1.08
C ALA A 55 0.53 0.40 0.10
N ALA A 56 -0.77 0.69 0.18
CA ALA A 56 -1.80 0.12 -0.69
C ALA A 56 -1.55 0.45 -2.17
N MET A 57 -1.21 1.70 -2.49
CA MET A 57 -0.84 2.15 -3.83
C MET A 57 0.37 1.36 -4.37
N ARG A 58 1.41 1.16 -3.56
CA ARG A 58 2.59 0.39 -3.97
C ARG A 58 2.29 -1.10 -4.17
N LEU A 59 1.38 -1.67 -3.38
CA LEU A 59 0.91 -3.03 -3.61
C LEU A 59 0.09 -3.10 -4.91
N LEU A 60 -0.79 -2.14 -5.17
CA LEU A 60 -1.54 -2.03 -6.42
C LEU A 60 -0.62 -1.97 -7.65
N ARG A 61 0.50 -1.22 -7.58
CA ARG A 61 1.52 -1.23 -8.66
C ARG A 61 2.12 -2.62 -8.89
N LYS A 62 2.30 -3.38 -7.81
CA LYS A 62 2.98 -4.68 -7.84
C LYS A 62 2.06 -5.81 -8.30
N VAL A 63 0.79 -5.78 -7.86
CA VAL A 63 -0.23 -6.82 -8.01
C VAL A 63 -1.50 -6.16 -8.54
N LEU A 64 -1.81 -6.40 -9.83
CA LEU A 64 -2.93 -5.74 -10.52
C LEU A 64 -4.28 -6.23 -10.01
N GLU A 65 -4.35 -7.46 -9.51
CA GLU A 65 -5.53 -8.13 -8.94
C GLU A 65 -6.10 -7.36 -7.73
N VAL A 66 -5.30 -6.51 -7.09
CA VAL A 66 -5.77 -5.58 -6.05
C VAL A 66 -6.84 -4.63 -6.61
N ALA A 67 -6.70 -4.19 -7.86
CA ALA A 67 -7.67 -3.31 -8.50
C ALA A 67 -9.03 -4.00 -8.66
N ASP A 68 -9.00 -5.26 -9.11
CA ASP A 68 -10.19 -6.07 -9.33
C ASP A 68 -10.88 -6.34 -8.00
N GLY A 69 -10.11 -6.74 -6.97
CA GLY A 69 -10.65 -7.01 -5.64
C GLY A 69 -11.28 -5.78 -4.97
N LEU A 70 -10.70 -4.59 -5.14
CA LEU A 70 -11.29 -3.34 -4.64
C LEU A 70 -12.57 -2.98 -5.39
N LYS A 71 -12.61 -3.25 -6.70
CA LYS A 71 -13.74 -2.93 -7.59
C LYS A 71 -14.95 -3.83 -7.34
N ASP A 72 -14.74 -5.14 -7.22
CA ASP A 72 -15.79 -6.11 -6.94
C ASP A 72 -16.13 -6.22 -5.45
N GLY A 73 -15.24 -5.74 -4.58
CA GLY A 73 -15.42 -5.70 -3.14
C GLY A 73 -14.99 -6.97 -2.42
N SER A 74 -14.34 -7.91 -3.10
CA SER A 74 -13.68 -9.07 -2.50
C SER A 74 -12.45 -8.67 -1.69
N GLN A 75 -11.90 -7.48 -1.93
CA GLN A 75 -10.93 -6.82 -1.08
C GLN A 75 -11.48 -5.49 -0.56
N THR A 76 -11.15 -5.17 0.69
CA THR A 76 -11.42 -3.87 1.30
C THR A 76 -10.14 -3.04 1.33
N PHE A 77 -10.25 -1.71 1.47
CA PHE A 77 -9.06 -0.88 1.67
C PHE A 77 -8.21 -1.37 2.85
N THR A 78 -8.86 -1.71 3.96
CA THR A 78 -8.22 -2.22 5.17
C THR A 78 -7.47 -3.53 4.92
N SER A 79 -8.05 -4.46 4.17
CA SER A 79 -7.36 -5.71 3.83
C SER A 79 -6.14 -5.45 2.94
N VAL A 80 -6.28 -4.59 1.92
CA VAL A 80 -5.17 -4.20 1.05
C VAL A 80 -4.03 -3.52 1.81
N ALA A 81 -4.33 -2.62 2.75
CA ALA A 81 -3.30 -1.96 3.56
C ALA A 81 -2.52 -2.95 4.45
N LYS A 82 -3.21 -3.95 5.02
CA LYS A 82 -2.59 -5.03 5.82
C LYS A 82 -1.74 -5.94 4.94
N LEU A 83 -2.27 -6.37 3.79
CA LEU A 83 -1.54 -7.16 2.79
C LEU A 83 -0.29 -6.42 2.33
N ALA A 84 -0.39 -5.13 2.02
CA ALA A 84 0.74 -4.32 1.56
C ALA A 84 1.85 -4.24 2.62
N SER A 85 1.45 -4.10 3.89
CA SER A 85 2.40 -4.10 5.01
C SER A 85 3.08 -5.46 5.18
N HIS A 86 2.33 -6.56 5.05
CA HIS A 86 2.88 -7.92 5.11
C HIS A 86 3.82 -8.22 3.93
N VAL A 87 3.38 -7.97 2.69
CA VAL A 87 4.20 -8.14 1.47
C VAL A 87 5.51 -7.36 1.57
N ARG A 88 5.47 -6.13 2.10
CA ARG A 88 6.69 -5.33 2.33
C ARG A 88 7.58 -5.94 3.42
N ARG A 89 6.99 -6.38 4.53
CA ARG A 89 7.73 -6.91 5.69
C ARG A 89 8.43 -8.23 5.36
N GLU A 90 7.73 -9.14 4.71
CA GLU A 90 8.27 -10.45 4.31
C GLU A 90 9.06 -10.38 2.99
N SER A 91 9.15 -9.20 2.36
CA SER A 91 9.81 -9.00 1.06
C SER A 91 9.33 -9.96 -0.03
N LEU A 92 8.03 -10.34 -0.02
CA LEU A 92 7.45 -11.26 -1.00
C LEU A 92 7.67 -10.72 -2.40
N ASP A 93 7.94 -11.57 -3.38
CA ASP A 93 8.03 -11.16 -4.79
C ASP A 93 6.63 -10.88 -5.38
N ARG A 94 6.54 -10.66 -6.70
CA ARG A 94 5.24 -10.41 -7.34
C ARG A 94 4.34 -11.64 -7.28
N GLU A 95 4.87 -12.81 -7.59
CA GLU A 95 4.10 -14.05 -7.70
C GLU A 95 3.51 -14.44 -6.33
N ALA A 96 4.34 -14.47 -5.28
CA ALA A 96 3.91 -14.74 -3.92
C ALA A 96 2.89 -13.70 -3.42
N ALA A 97 3.08 -12.41 -3.76
CA ALA A 97 2.12 -11.36 -3.40
C ALA A 97 0.78 -11.51 -4.15
N THR A 98 0.80 -11.88 -5.44
CA THR A 98 -0.41 -12.16 -6.22
C THR A 98 -1.18 -13.34 -5.63
N THR A 99 -0.49 -14.46 -5.35
CA THR A 99 -1.10 -15.63 -4.69
C THR A 99 -1.75 -15.24 -3.37
N LEU A 100 -1.04 -14.50 -2.52
CA LEU A 100 -1.56 -14.04 -1.24
C LEU A 100 -2.84 -13.19 -1.42
N VAL A 101 -2.85 -12.22 -2.33
CA VAL A 101 -4.01 -11.36 -2.60
C VAL A 101 -5.23 -12.17 -3.06
N MET A 102 -5.01 -13.18 -3.91
CA MET A 102 -6.09 -14.04 -4.39
C MET A 102 -6.62 -14.97 -3.28
N GLU A 103 -5.74 -15.61 -2.52
CA GLU A 103 -6.11 -16.53 -1.44
C GLU A 103 -6.89 -15.84 -0.31
N THR A 104 -6.62 -14.56 -0.08
CA THR A 104 -7.31 -13.79 0.97
C THR A 104 -8.51 -13.00 0.49
N ALA A 105 -8.95 -13.21 -0.76
CA ALA A 105 -10.19 -12.61 -1.27
C ALA A 105 -11.39 -13.06 -0.42
N ASN A 106 -12.30 -12.12 -0.15
CA ASN A 106 -13.52 -12.30 0.64
C ASN A 106 -13.31 -12.69 2.12
N LYS A 107 -12.07 -12.71 2.62
CA LYS A 107 -11.83 -12.93 4.06
C LYS A 107 -12.22 -11.69 4.86
N THR A 108 -12.76 -11.91 6.06
CA THR A 108 -12.92 -10.83 7.03
C THR A 108 -11.54 -10.31 7.46
N THR A 109 -11.47 -9.09 7.98
CA THR A 109 -10.23 -8.52 8.51
C THR A 109 -9.57 -9.42 9.56
N GLU A 110 -10.36 -10.00 10.46
CA GLU A 110 -9.89 -10.93 11.49
C GLU A 110 -9.34 -12.24 10.88
N ALA A 111 -10.06 -12.84 9.93
CA ALA A 111 -9.62 -14.04 9.24
C ALA A 111 -8.33 -13.80 8.42
N LEU A 112 -8.21 -12.61 7.81
CA LEU A 112 -6.99 -12.18 7.14
C LEU A 112 -5.82 -12.08 8.14
N GLU A 113 -5.99 -11.40 9.26
CA GLU A 113 -4.94 -11.27 10.26
C GLU A 113 -4.46 -12.63 10.77
N LYS A 114 -5.40 -13.53 11.09
CA LYS A 114 -5.08 -14.90 11.48
C LYS A 114 -4.30 -15.65 10.40
N TYR A 115 -4.69 -15.46 9.12
CA TYR A 115 -3.98 -16.05 7.99
C TYR A 115 -2.54 -15.52 7.89
N LEU A 116 -2.35 -14.21 7.96
CA LEU A 116 -1.04 -13.56 7.86
C LEU A 116 -0.12 -13.91 9.03
N LEU A 117 -0.66 -14.10 10.23
CA LEU A 117 0.11 -14.56 11.39
C LEU A 117 0.56 -16.02 11.22
N GLY A 118 -0.29 -16.88 10.65
CA GLY A 118 0.06 -18.27 10.36
C GLY A 118 1.17 -18.44 9.31
N MET A 119 1.32 -17.46 8.40
CA MET A 119 2.37 -17.46 7.37
C MET A 119 3.70 -16.85 7.85
N ALA A 120 3.69 -16.07 8.93
CA ALA A 120 4.87 -15.37 9.44
C ALA A 120 5.83 -16.33 10.17
N LEU A 121 6.52 -17.19 9.42
CA LEU A 121 7.56 -18.11 9.93
C LEU A 121 8.99 -17.68 9.58
N VAL A 122 9.21 -16.43 9.16
CA VAL A 122 10.57 -15.92 8.93
C VAL A 122 10.72 -14.59 9.66
N GLU A 123 11.62 -14.53 10.64
CA GLU A 123 12.01 -13.25 11.24
C GLU A 123 12.59 -12.34 10.15
N PRO A 124 12.13 -11.08 10.05
CA PRO A 124 12.54 -10.22 8.96
C PRO A 124 14.05 -9.94 9.04
N PRO A 125 14.78 -9.94 7.92
CA PRO A 125 16.13 -9.40 7.90
C PRO A 125 16.07 -7.93 8.32
N LYS A 126 16.84 -7.55 9.34
CA LYS A 126 16.96 -6.17 9.80
C LYS A 126 17.50 -5.34 8.63
N VAL A 127 16.63 -4.55 8.00
CA VAL A 127 17.05 -3.61 6.96
C VAL A 127 17.75 -2.45 7.65
N ASP A 128 19.09 -2.53 7.71
CA ASP A 128 19.92 -1.42 8.12
C ASP A 128 19.76 -0.29 7.11
N ARG A 129 18.98 0.72 7.50
CA ARG A 129 18.92 1.99 6.78
C ARG A 129 20.23 2.72 7.02
N ALA A 130 21.27 2.38 6.27
CA ALA A 130 22.47 3.19 6.20
C ALA A 130 22.05 4.60 5.75
N LYS A 131 22.12 5.56 6.68
CA LYS A 131 22.05 6.97 6.35
C LYS A 131 23.28 7.28 5.51
N ILE A 132 23.11 7.47 4.20
CA ILE A 132 24.09 8.22 3.42
C ILE A 132 23.92 9.66 3.87
N ILE A 133 24.66 10.03 4.91
CA ILE A 133 24.88 11.42 5.26
C ILE A 133 25.90 11.90 4.23
N SER A 134 25.48 12.79 3.34
CA SER A 134 26.41 13.55 2.51
C SER A 134 27.36 14.28 3.44
N ALA A 135 28.61 13.82 3.51
CA ALA A 135 29.67 14.60 4.13
C ALA A 135 30.00 15.75 3.16
N GLU A 136 29.99 16.94 3.74
CA GLU A 136 30.12 18.26 3.16
C GLU A 136 31.43 18.48 2.37
N LEU A 137 31.33 19.50 1.50
CA LEU A 137 32.35 20.49 1.14
C LEU A 137 33.80 20.18 1.56
N THR A 138 34.69 20.09 0.57
CA THR A 138 35.88 20.96 0.50
C THR A 138 36.19 21.26 -0.96
#